data_AF-A0A0A9Z302-F1
#
_entry.id   AF-A0A0A9Z302-F1
#
_cell.length_a   1.000
_cell.length_b   1.000
_cell.length_c   1.000
_cell.angle_alpha   90.00
_cell.angle_beta   90.00
_cell.angle_gamma   90.00
#
_symmetry.space_group_name_H-M   'P 1'
#
loop_
_entity.id
_entity.type
_entity.pdbx_description
1 polymer ?
#
loop_
_entity_poly.entity_id
_entity_poly.type
_entity_poly.pdbx_seq_one_letter_code
_entity_poly.pdbx_strand_id
1 'polypeptide(L)'
;ASLTYEELATLVYEGATYINQRPLTYLSEDPGDPIPVTPQMFLQEIPSSGVPDFDAADSSSLKRKLQRRVLLKEELRRRFRIEYLGQLNMAPGGFKEKRSPKVGEVVLVSTDQKKRNDWPLAVVEELILGKDGKCRAVKLRTATGQLTRAIQHVFPMEIDSATPENDPRRTSESSDP
;
A
#
# COMPACT_ATOMS: atom_id res chain seq x y z
N ALA A 1 19.17 19.36 11.29
CA ALA A 1 18.70 20.16 10.15
C ALA A 1 17.22 20.47 10.37
N SER A 2 16.81 21.73 10.20
CA SER A 2 15.39 22.13 10.26
C SER A 2 14.98 22.54 8.85
N LEU A 3 13.88 21.97 8.37
CA LEU A 3 13.31 22.28 7.06
C LEU A 3 12.28 23.39 7.21
N THR A 4 12.18 24.26 6.21
CA THR A 4 11.07 25.20 6.08
C THR A 4 9.77 24.46 5.74
N TYR A 5 8.63 25.12 5.93
CA TYR A 5 7.32 24.53 5.60
C TYR A 5 7.24 24.14 4.11
N GLU A 6 7.70 25.00 3.21
CA GLU A 6 7.68 24.76 1.77
C GLU A 6 8.57 23.57 1.40
N GLU A 7 9.79 23.51 1.92
CA GLU A 7 10.71 22.38 1.67
C GLU A 7 10.13 21.05 2.18
N LEU A 8 9.52 21.05 3.37
CA LEU A 8 8.86 19.86 3.91
C LEU A 8 7.66 19.45 3.06
N ALA A 9 6.83 20.40 2.65
CA ALA A 9 5.66 20.14 1.82
C ALA A 9 6.06 19.56 0.46
N THR A 10 7.10 20.10 -0.17
CA THR A 10 7.64 19.58 -1.44
C THR A 10 8.17 18.15 -1.26
N LEU A 11 8.98 17.89 -0.23
CA LEU A 11 9.52 16.54 0.01
C LEU A 11 8.42 15.51 0.28
N VAL A 12 7.38 15.89 1.02
CA VAL A 12 6.21 15.01 1.27
C VAL A 12 5.44 14.75 -0.03
N TYR A 13 5.25 15.78 -0.87
CA TYR A 13 4.59 15.63 -2.16
C TYR A 13 5.38 14.75 -3.13
N GLU A 14 6.70 14.93 -3.21
CA GLU A 14 7.60 14.09 -4.00
C GLU A 14 7.54 12.64 -3.51
N GLY A 15 7.69 12.41 -2.20
CA GLY A 15 7.57 11.08 -1.61
C GLY A 15 6.22 10.41 -1.93
N ALA A 16 5.12 11.14 -1.80
CA ALA A 16 3.80 10.66 -2.15
C ALA A 16 3.69 10.33 -3.65
N THR A 17 4.28 11.16 -4.52
CA THR A 17 4.31 10.95 -5.97
C THR A 17 5.06 9.67 -6.31
N TYR A 18 6.25 9.45 -5.75
CA TYR A 18 7.01 8.22 -5.96
C TYR A 18 6.25 6.97 -5.53
N ILE A 19 5.60 7.00 -4.36
CA ILE A 19 4.79 5.88 -3.88
C ILE A 19 3.62 5.61 -4.84
N ASN A 20 2.95 6.66 -5.31
CA ASN A 20 1.78 6.54 -6.16
C ASN A 20 2.10 6.18 -7.62
N GLN A 21 3.32 6.42 -8.09
CA GLN A 21 3.78 6.01 -9.42
C GLN A 21 4.19 4.54 -9.48
N ARG A 22 4.33 3.87 -8.33
CA ARG A 22 4.76 2.47 -8.29
C ARG A 22 3.73 1.55 -8.98
N PRO A 23 4.16 0.71 -9.93
CA PRO A 23 3.30 -0.30 -10.56
C PRO A 23 2.69 -1.26 -9.53
N LEU A 24 1.37 -1.46 -9.61
CA LEU A 24 0.66 -2.53 -8.90
C LEU A 24 0.71 -3.83 -9.69
N THR A 25 0.72 -3.76 -11.01
CA THR A 25 0.77 -4.90 -11.92
C THR A 25 2.17 -5.09 -12.50
N TYR A 26 2.39 -6.26 -13.11
CA TYR A 26 3.62 -6.59 -13.84
C TYR A 26 4.07 -5.48 -14.80
N LEU A 27 5.38 -5.23 -14.84
CA LEU A 27 6.05 -4.38 -15.81
C LEU A 27 6.47 -5.24 -17.01
N SER A 28 5.85 -5.03 -18.16
CA SER A 28 6.31 -5.65 -19.39
C SER A 28 7.39 -4.82 -20.07
N GLU A 29 8.31 -5.50 -20.74
CA GLU A 29 9.33 -4.90 -21.62
C GLU A 29 8.84 -4.76 -23.06
N ASP A 30 7.70 -5.38 -23.41
CA ASP A 30 7.12 -5.29 -24.74
C ASP A 30 6.37 -3.95 -24.92
N PRO A 31 6.72 -3.11 -25.92
CA PRO A 31 6.01 -1.87 -26.21
C PRO A 31 4.55 -2.07 -26.67
N GLY A 32 4.14 -3.29 -27.04
CA GLY A 32 2.76 -3.62 -27.37
C GLY A 32 1.87 -3.91 -26.16
N ASP A 33 2.45 -4.12 -24.99
CA ASP A 33 1.72 -4.49 -23.78
C ASP A 33 1.08 -3.28 -23.09
N PRO A 34 -0.04 -3.48 -22.37
CA PRO A 34 -0.73 -2.38 -21.72
C PRO A 34 0.10 -1.80 -20.56
N ILE A 35 0.11 -0.47 -20.47
CA ILE A 35 0.77 0.29 -19.38
C ILE A 35 0.33 -0.27 -18.01
N PRO A 36 1.26 -0.51 -17.06
CA PRO A 36 0.94 -1.03 -15.74
C PRO A 36 -0.04 -0.15 -14.97
N VAL A 37 -0.91 -0.77 -14.16
CA VAL A 37 -1.84 -0.05 -13.29
C VAL A 37 -1.07 0.49 -12.07
N THR A 38 -1.11 1.81 -11.83
CA THR A 38 -0.48 2.46 -10.67
C THR A 38 -1.52 3.09 -9.73
N PRO A 39 -1.24 3.29 -8.43
CA PRO A 39 -2.15 4.01 -7.52
C PRO A 39 -2.51 5.41 -8.02
N GLN A 40 -1.57 6.11 -8.66
CA GLN A 40 -1.78 7.46 -9.19
C GLN A 40 -2.93 7.52 -10.21
N MET A 41 -3.16 6.46 -10.99
CA MET A 41 -4.26 6.39 -11.96
C MET A 41 -5.65 6.47 -11.30
N PHE A 42 -5.75 6.18 -10.00
CA PHE A 42 -6.99 6.31 -9.22
C PHE A 42 -7.13 7.67 -8.53
N LEU A 43 -6.01 8.30 -8.18
CA LEU A 43 -5.96 9.54 -7.41
C LEU A 43 -6.06 10.78 -8.29
N GLN A 44 -5.43 10.77 -9.45
CA GLN A 44 -5.50 11.90 -10.38
C GLN A 44 -6.75 11.80 -11.24
N GLU A 45 -7.39 12.95 -11.50
CA GLU A 45 -8.30 13.02 -12.64
C GLU A 45 -7.48 12.66 -13.88
N ILE A 46 -7.98 11.71 -14.68
CA ILE A 46 -7.35 11.31 -15.94
C ILE A 46 -6.99 12.60 -16.68
N PRO A 47 -5.68 12.89 -16.90
CA PRO A 47 -5.27 14.16 -17.44
C PRO A 47 -5.93 14.33 -18.81
N SER A 48 -6.88 15.27 -18.87
CA SER A 48 -7.39 15.77 -20.12
C SER A 48 -6.30 16.64 -20.70
N SER A 49 -5.52 16.11 -21.65
CA SER A 49 -4.63 16.93 -22.47
C SER A 49 -5.48 18.00 -23.16
N GLY A 50 -5.39 19.25 -22.67
CA GLY A 50 -6.04 20.41 -23.27
C GLY A 50 -6.42 21.46 -22.24
N VAL A 51 -6.09 22.72 -22.52
CA VAL A 51 -6.67 23.87 -21.82
C VAL A 51 -8.18 23.79 -22.03
N PRO A 52 -9.02 23.77 -20.97
CA PRO A 52 -10.45 23.82 -21.15
C PRO A 52 -10.79 25.15 -21.80
N ASP A 53 -11.19 25.11 -23.06
CA ASP A 53 -11.79 26.26 -23.73
C ASP A 53 -13.18 26.46 -23.12
N PHE A 54 -13.26 27.30 -22.09
CA PHE A 54 -14.49 27.53 -21.32
C PHE A 54 -15.59 28.15 -22.19
N ASP A 55 -15.20 28.84 -23.26
CA ASP A 55 -16.10 29.50 -24.20
C ASP A 55 -16.79 28.50 -25.16
N ALA A 56 -16.33 27.24 -25.23
CA ALA A 56 -16.89 26.17 -26.06
C ALA A 56 -17.68 25.10 -25.28
N ALA A 57 -17.87 25.28 -23.97
CA ALA A 57 -18.47 24.27 -23.09
C ALA A 57 -20.01 24.24 -23.17
N ASP A 58 -20.56 23.63 -24.21
CA ASP A 58 -22.00 23.31 -24.25
C ASP A 58 -22.35 22.18 -23.26
N SER A 59 -23.57 22.20 -22.71
CA SER A 59 -24.13 21.19 -21.80
C SER A 59 -23.97 19.76 -22.31
N SER A 60 -24.10 19.56 -23.63
CA SER A 60 -23.93 18.28 -24.31
C SER A 60 -22.46 17.80 -24.31
N SER A 61 -21.52 18.73 -24.47
CA SER A 61 -20.07 18.47 -24.46
C SER A 61 -19.59 18.08 -23.06
N LEU A 62 -20.12 18.72 -22.01
CA LEU A 62 -19.83 18.41 -20.61
C LEU A 62 -20.37 17.02 -20.23
N LYS A 63 -21.61 16.70 -20.65
CA LYS A 63 -22.21 15.37 -20.44
C LYS A 63 -21.38 14.27 -21.12
N ARG A 64 -20.92 14.51 -22.35
CA ARG A 64 -20.05 13.56 -23.08
C ARG A 64 -18.71 13.36 -22.37
N LYS A 65 -18.08 14.44 -21.89
CA LYS A 65 -16.82 14.37 -21.10
C LYS A 65 -17.03 13.58 -19.80
N LEU A 66 -18.13 13.81 -19.09
CA LEU A 66 -18.45 13.06 -17.87
C LEU A 66 -18.68 11.56 -18.15
N GLN A 67 -19.45 11.22 -19.19
CA GLN A 67 -19.66 9.84 -19.61
C GLN A 67 -18.34 9.15 -19.96
N ARG A 68 -17.45 9.82 -20.70
CA ARG A 68 -16.11 9.30 -21.00
C ARG A 68 -15.30 9.05 -19.73
N ARG A 69 -15.35 9.96 -18.75
CA ARG A 69 -14.66 9.78 -17.45
C ARG A 69 -15.20 8.57 -16.68
N VAL A 70 -16.53 8.35 -16.68
CA VAL A 70 -17.14 7.18 -16.03
C VAL A 70 -16.65 5.89 -16.69
N LEU A 71 -16.70 5.81 -18.02
CA LEU A 71 -16.23 4.65 -18.78
C LEU A 71 -14.75 4.34 -18.51
N LEU A 72 -13.88 5.35 -18.51
CA LEU A 72 -12.47 5.15 -18.22
C LEU A 72 -12.21 4.67 -16.78
N LYS A 73 -12.99 5.16 -15.80
CA LYS A 73 -12.93 4.68 -14.42
C LYS A 73 -13.38 3.22 -14.31
N GLU A 74 -14.43 2.83 -15.03
CA GLU A 74 -14.90 1.44 -15.07
C GLU A 74 -13.88 0.51 -15.69
N GLU A 75 -13.26 0.92 -16.80
CA GLU A 75 -12.19 0.18 -17.45
C GLU A 75 -10.96 0.01 -16.55
N LEU A 76 -10.54 1.08 -15.87
CA LEU A 76 -9.44 1.01 -14.91
C LEU A 76 -9.77 0.05 -13.75
N ARG A 77 -10.99 0.09 -13.22
CA ARG A 77 -11.46 -0.84 -12.18
C ARG A 77 -11.48 -2.29 -12.69
N ARG A 78 -11.86 -2.51 -13.95
CA ARG A 78 -11.86 -3.83 -14.59
C ARG A 78 -10.44 -4.36 -14.71
N ARG A 79 -9.52 -3.57 -15.27
CA ARG A 79 -8.09 -3.91 -15.38
C ARG A 79 -7.49 -4.21 -14.02
N PHE A 80 -7.72 -3.37 -13.02
CA PHE A 80 -7.27 -3.60 -11.64
C PHE A 80 -7.77 -4.94 -11.07
N ARG A 81 -9.05 -5.28 -11.26
CA ARG A 81 -9.58 -6.56 -10.78
C ARG A 81 -8.94 -7.77 -11.46
N ILE A 82 -8.73 -7.70 -12.77
CA ILE A 82 -8.22 -8.84 -13.53
C ILE A 82 -6.70 -8.97 -13.37
N GLU A 83 -5.98 -7.88 -13.62
CA GLU A 83 -4.52 -7.88 -13.65
C GLU A 83 -3.95 -7.92 -12.23
N TYR A 84 -4.47 -7.13 -11.29
CA TYR A 84 -3.89 -7.09 -9.94
C TYR A 84 -4.51 -8.12 -8.99
N LEU A 85 -5.84 -8.13 -8.81
CA LEU A 85 -6.46 -9.10 -7.88
C LEU A 85 -6.36 -10.54 -8.39
N GLY A 86 -6.39 -10.75 -9.72
CA GLY A 86 -6.12 -12.05 -10.32
C GLY A 86 -4.71 -12.55 -9.99
N GLN A 87 -3.69 -11.70 -10.12
CA GLN A 87 -2.31 -12.04 -9.74
C GLN A 87 -2.17 -12.30 -8.23
N LEU A 88 -2.81 -11.52 -7.37
CA LEU A 88 -2.83 -11.77 -5.93
C LEU A 88 -3.43 -13.13 -5.56
N ASN A 89 -4.48 -13.56 -6.27
CA ASN A 89 -5.10 -14.87 -6.06
C ASN A 89 -4.27 -16.02 -6.63
N MET A 90 -3.45 -15.77 -7.66
CA MET A 90 -2.60 -16.79 -8.30
C MET A 90 -1.19 -16.87 -7.72
N ALA A 91 -0.75 -15.90 -6.91
CA ALA A 91 0.52 -15.97 -6.20
C ALA A 91 0.54 -17.24 -5.32
N PRO A 92 1.40 -18.25 -5.60
CA PRO A 92 1.38 -19.56 -4.92
C PRO A 92 1.83 -19.53 -3.45
N GLY A 93 1.89 -18.34 -2.84
CA GLY A 93 2.28 -18.11 -1.46
C GLY A 93 1.12 -17.71 -0.55
N GLY A 94 -0.13 -18.01 -0.95
CA GLY A 94 -1.33 -17.80 -0.15
C GLY A 94 -1.13 -18.31 1.27
N PHE A 95 -0.93 -17.38 2.20
CA PHE A 95 -0.58 -17.64 3.59
C PHE A 95 0.64 -18.55 3.77
N LYS A 96 1.83 -18.12 3.31
CA LYS A 96 3.07 -18.47 4.07
C LYS A 96 2.74 -18.31 5.55
N GLU A 97 3.04 -19.31 6.38
CA GLU A 97 2.75 -19.33 7.81
C GLU A 97 2.76 -17.91 8.35
N LYS A 98 1.59 -17.41 8.80
CA LYS A 98 1.46 -16.03 9.29
C LYS A 98 2.62 -15.82 10.24
N ARG A 99 3.60 -15.04 9.80
CA ARG A 99 4.78 -14.72 10.60
C ARG A 99 4.26 -14.30 11.96
N SER A 100 4.72 -14.98 13.00
CA SER A 100 4.38 -14.57 14.35
C SER A 100 5.00 -13.20 14.59
N PRO A 101 4.21 -12.21 15.04
CA PRO A 101 4.72 -10.88 15.31
C PRO A 101 5.83 -10.95 16.37
N LYS A 102 6.87 -10.13 16.23
CA LYS A 102 7.98 -10.06 17.20
C LYS A 102 7.70 -8.99 18.24
N VAL A 103 8.28 -9.14 19.43
CA VAL A 103 8.29 -8.07 20.44
C VAL A 103 8.98 -6.83 19.86
N GLY A 104 8.36 -5.67 20.02
CA GLY A 104 8.79 -4.40 19.43
C GLY A 104 8.27 -4.13 18.01
N GLU A 105 7.60 -5.09 17.37
CA GLU A 105 7.05 -4.93 16.02
C GLU A 105 5.77 -4.08 16.02
N VAL A 106 5.57 -3.27 14.98
CA VAL A 106 4.34 -2.50 14.77
C VAL A 106 3.34 -3.34 13.98
N VAL A 107 2.12 -3.42 14.49
CA VAL A 107 1.05 -4.28 13.97
C VAL A 107 -0.27 -3.51 13.88
N LEU A 108 -1.12 -3.93 12.95
CA LEU A 108 -2.52 -3.51 12.87
C LEU A 108 -3.39 -4.43 13.72
N VAL A 109 -4.32 -3.84 14.47
CA VAL A 109 -5.21 -4.57 15.38
C VAL A 109 -6.64 -4.54 14.87
N SER A 110 -7.15 -5.70 14.48
CA SER A 110 -8.55 -5.83 14.08
C SER A 110 -9.48 -5.58 15.27
N THR A 111 -10.50 -4.76 15.01
CA THR A 111 -11.58 -4.46 15.95
C THR A 111 -12.91 -4.70 15.24
N ASP A 112 -13.82 -5.45 15.86
CA ASP A 112 -15.07 -5.91 15.24
C ASP A 112 -15.97 -4.77 14.73
N GLN A 113 -15.79 -3.56 15.27
CA GLN A 113 -16.59 -2.38 14.94
C GLN A 113 -15.97 -1.49 13.85
N LYS A 114 -14.78 -1.83 13.33
CA LYS A 114 -14.01 -0.94 12.46
C LYS A 114 -13.60 -1.61 11.15
N LYS A 115 -13.70 -0.86 10.05
CA LYS A 115 -13.16 -1.28 8.76
C LYS A 115 -11.63 -1.37 8.85
N ARG A 116 -11.00 -2.15 7.98
CA ARG A 116 -9.54 -2.37 7.99
C ARG A 116 -8.73 -1.07 8.00
N ASN A 117 -9.20 -0.04 7.29
CA ASN A 117 -8.55 1.27 7.24
C ASN A 117 -8.57 2.02 8.58
N ASP A 118 -9.49 1.66 9.48
CA ASP A 118 -9.66 2.28 10.80
C ASP A 118 -9.08 1.42 11.92
N TRP A 119 -8.41 0.31 11.59
CA TRP A 119 -7.75 -0.55 12.58
C TRP A 119 -6.60 0.21 13.23
N PRO A 120 -6.58 0.31 14.58
CA PRO A 120 -5.51 1.02 15.26
C PRO A 120 -4.16 0.31 15.07
N LEU A 121 -3.12 1.11 14.95
CA LEU A 121 -1.74 0.66 15.06
C LEU A 121 -1.39 0.40 16.53
N ALA A 122 -0.60 -0.64 16.77
CA ALA A 122 -0.07 -0.97 18.07
C ALA A 122 1.36 -1.51 17.98
N VAL A 123 2.12 -1.39 19.07
CA VAL A 123 3.42 -2.02 19.22
C VAL A 123 3.27 -3.28 20.08
N VAL A 124 3.90 -4.37 19.67
CA VAL A 124 3.92 -5.62 20.43
C VAL A 124 4.83 -5.46 21.66
N GLU A 125 4.28 -5.62 22.85
CA GLU A 125 5.04 -5.62 24.10
C GLU A 125 5.43 -7.03 24.54
N GLU A 126 4.52 -7.99 24.40
CA GLU A 126 4.72 -9.35 24.92
C GLU A 126 3.91 -10.38 24.11
N LEU A 127 4.50 -11.56 23.93
CA LEU A 127 3.84 -12.73 23.31
C LEU A 127 3.38 -13.70 24.39
N ILE A 128 2.09 -14.04 24.39
CA ILE A 128 1.50 -14.99 25.32
C ILE A 128 1.46 -16.37 24.66
N LEU A 129 2.40 -17.22 25.07
CA LEU A 129 2.57 -18.58 24.57
C LEU A 129 1.71 -19.58 25.36
N GLY A 130 1.16 -20.58 24.66
CA GLY A 130 0.53 -21.74 25.27
C GLY A 130 1.56 -22.75 25.79
N LYS A 131 1.09 -23.79 26.47
CA LYS A 131 1.92 -24.91 26.94
C LYS A 131 2.62 -25.68 25.81
N ASP A 132 2.10 -25.55 24.59
CA ASP A 132 2.60 -26.10 23.33
C ASP A 132 3.66 -25.21 22.66
N GLY A 133 4.05 -24.09 23.29
CA GLY A 133 4.99 -23.11 22.73
C GLY A 133 4.41 -22.22 21.63
N LYS A 134 3.12 -22.33 21.31
CA LYS A 134 2.48 -21.53 20.25
C LYS A 134 1.90 -20.24 20.80
N CYS A 135 2.11 -19.12 20.09
CA CYS A 135 1.53 -17.83 20.47
C CYS A 135 0.02 -17.81 20.22
N ARG A 136 -0.77 -17.53 21.27
CA ARG A 136 -2.25 -17.45 21.17
C ARG A 136 -2.76 -16.02 21.33
N ALA A 137 -2.08 -15.22 22.13
CA ALA A 137 -2.44 -13.83 22.38
C ALA A 137 -1.19 -12.95 22.47
N VAL A 138 -1.38 -11.66 22.25
CA VAL A 138 -0.32 -10.67 22.25
C VAL A 138 -0.76 -9.50 23.10
N LYS A 139 0.14 -9.01 23.96
CA LYS A 139 -0.02 -7.75 24.68
C LYS A 139 0.52 -6.62 23.82
N LEU A 140 -0.29 -5.61 23.61
CA LEU A 140 -0.10 -4.56 22.63
C LEU A 140 -0.19 -3.20 23.31
N ARG A 141 0.61 -2.25 22.85
CA ARG A 141 0.54 -0.84 23.24
C ARG A 141 0.00 -0.03 22.08
N THR A 142 -1.21 0.49 22.22
CA THR A 142 -1.81 1.47 21.32
C THR A 142 -1.54 2.89 21.84
N ALA A 143 -1.84 3.90 21.02
CA ALA A 143 -1.75 5.31 21.44
C ALA A 143 -2.64 5.65 22.65
N THR A 144 -3.70 4.87 22.88
CA THR A 144 -4.69 5.09 23.94
C THR A 144 -4.49 4.23 25.17
N GLY A 145 -3.55 3.26 25.16
CA GLY A 145 -3.29 2.39 26.30
C GLY A 145 -2.77 1.00 25.92
N GLN A 146 -2.83 0.08 26.87
CA GLN A 146 -2.46 -1.32 26.65
C GLN A 146 -3.69 -2.18 26.36
N LEU A 147 -3.51 -3.16 25.49
CA LEU A 147 -4.57 -4.03 25.00
C LEU A 147 -4.05 -5.46 24.80
N THR A 148 -4.83 -6.46 25.18
CA THR A 148 -4.54 -7.86 24.86
C THR A 148 -5.49 -8.38 23.79
N ARG A 149 -4.95 -8.95 22.71
CA ARG A 149 -5.73 -9.53 21.61
C ARG A 149 -5.20 -10.89 21.20
N ALA A 150 -6.11 -11.75 20.73
CA ALA A 150 -5.71 -13.01 20.13
C ALA A 150 -4.93 -12.75 18.84
N ILE A 151 -3.93 -13.58 18.56
CA ILE A 151 -3.00 -13.42 17.42
C ILE A 151 -3.74 -13.34 16.06
N GLN A 152 -4.90 -13.97 15.95
CA GLN A 152 -5.75 -13.92 14.75
C GLN A 152 -6.27 -12.50 14.40
N HIS A 153 -6.34 -11.60 15.39
CA HIS A 153 -6.74 -10.20 15.23
C HIS A 153 -5.54 -9.25 15.14
N VAL A 154 -4.32 -9.79 15.06
CA VAL A 154 -3.07 -9.02 14.97
C VAL A 154 -2.44 -9.27 13.61
N PHE A 155 -2.17 -8.20 12.88
CA PHE A 155 -1.66 -8.24 11.52
C PHE A 155 -0.33 -7.48 11.45
N PRO A 156 0.80 -8.19 11.26
CA PRO A 156 2.09 -7.56 10.98
C PRO A 156 2.02 -6.64 9.78
N MET A 157 2.76 -5.52 9.83
CA MET A 157 2.95 -4.69 8.64
C MET A 157 3.89 -5.38 7.66
N GLU A 158 3.81 -5.01 6.39
CA GLU A 158 4.60 -5.62 5.30
C GLU A 158 6.11 -5.31 5.39
N ILE A 159 6.51 -4.43 6.30
CA ILE A 159 7.88 -3.97 6.49
C ILE A 159 8.44 -4.62 7.77
N ASP A 160 9.42 -5.49 7.61
CA ASP A 160 10.22 -6.01 8.73
C ASP A 160 11.32 -5.01 9.07
N SER A 161 11.33 -4.46 10.29
CA SER A 161 12.43 -3.63 10.77
C SER A 161 13.70 -4.45 11.10
N ALA A 162 13.62 -5.79 11.06
CA ALA A 162 14.68 -6.69 11.53
C ALA A 162 15.52 -7.36 10.42
N THR A 163 15.53 -6.85 9.19
CA THR A 163 16.47 -7.32 8.15
C THR A 163 17.34 -6.18 7.60
N PRO A 164 18.55 -5.98 8.15
CA PRO A 164 19.62 -5.29 7.42
C PRO A 164 20.08 -6.05 6.16
N GLU A 165 19.54 -7.24 5.91
CA GLU A 165 19.98 -8.18 4.87
C GLU A 165 19.27 -8.04 3.52
N ASN A 166 18.25 -7.18 3.40
CA ASN A 166 17.46 -7.03 2.18
C ASN A 166 17.67 -5.67 1.47
N ASP A 167 18.79 -4.97 1.74
CA ASP A 167 19.18 -3.81 0.94
C ASP A 167 20.00 -4.28 -0.28
N PRO A 168 19.42 -4.31 -1.50
CA PRO A 168 20.15 -4.70 -2.71
C PRO A 168 21.31 -3.75 -3.06
N ARG A 169 21.49 -2.65 -2.31
CA ARG A 169 22.57 -1.68 -2.49
C ARG A 169 23.85 -2.01 -1.72
N ARG A 170 23.88 -3.06 -0.88
CA ARG A 170 25.08 -3.43 -0.08
C ARG A 170 25.91 -4.60 -0.63
N THR A 171 25.49 -5.25 -1.71
CA THR A 171 26.16 -6.46 -2.24
C THR A 171 27.29 -6.20 -3.24
N SER A 172 27.82 -4.97 -3.35
CA SER A 172 28.89 -4.66 -4.31
C SER A 172 30.03 -3.83 -3.72
N GLU A 173 30.55 -4.19 -2.55
CA GLU A 173 31.82 -3.62 -2.08
C GLU A 173 32.46 -4.48 -0.99
N SER A 174 32.97 -5.66 -1.35
CA SER A 174 34.16 -6.26 -0.72
C SER A 174 34.45 -7.65 -1.31
N SER A 175 35.14 -7.68 -2.44
CA SER A 175 36.01 -8.79 -2.83
C SER A 175 37.04 -8.20 -3.80
N ASP A 176 38.21 -7.83 -3.29
CA ASP A 176 39.42 -8.47 -3.81
C ASP A 176 40.62 -8.22 -2.87
N PRO A 177 41.56 -9.19 -2.83
CA PRO A 177 42.62 -9.33 -1.83
C PRO A 177 43.84 -8.41 -2.02
#